data_AF-A0A2N2MAI0-F1
#
_entry.id   AF-A0A2N2MAI0-F1
#
_cell.length_a   1.000
_cell.length_b   1.000
_cell.length_c   1.000
_cell.angle_alpha   90.00
_cell.angle_beta   90.00
_cell.angle_gamma   90.00
#
_symmetry.space_group_name_H-M   'P 1'
#
loop_
_entity.id
_entity.type
_entity.pdbx_description
1 polymer ?
#
loop_
_entity_poly.entity_id
_entity_poly.type
_entity_poly.pdbx_seq_one_letter_code
_entity_poly.pdbx_strand_id
1 'polypeptide(L)'
;MKLDKLHAVTIGLNRRFPDGNEPFQIMTRLLEECGELAKDVNHFEGTGIKRQKYGEPDKNHLAKEVMDVLRSALQVAIYYGVERELESHIENNCQRLKQEGHLGKEE
;
A
#
# COMPACT_ATOMS: atom_id res chain seq x y z
N MET A 1 3.01 -6.78 -13.85
CA MET A 1 3.55 -7.83 -12.95
C MET A 1 3.97 -7.38 -11.52
N LYS A 2 3.39 -6.33 -10.92
CA LYS A 2 3.39 -6.16 -9.44
C LYS A 2 2.00 -5.77 -8.94
N LEU A 3 1.32 -4.88 -9.67
CA LEU A 3 -0.07 -4.53 -9.41
C LEU A 3 -1.02 -5.72 -9.62
N ASP A 4 -0.82 -6.55 -10.64
CA ASP A 4 -1.67 -7.73 -10.90
C ASP A 4 -1.71 -8.72 -9.72
N LYS A 5 -0.56 -8.95 -9.07
CA LYS A 5 -0.47 -9.84 -7.91
C LYS A 5 -1.12 -9.20 -6.69
N LEU A 6 -0.88 -7.91 -6.46
CA LEU A 6 -1.53 -7.16 -5.38
C LEU A 6 -3.06 -7.18 -5.57
N HIS A 7 -3.53 -6.90 -6.78
CA HIS A 7 -4.93 -6.94 -7.17
C HIS A 7 -5.56 -8.32 -6.95
N ALA A 8 -4.91 -9.40 -7.38
CA ALA A 8 -5.38 -10.76 -7.15
C ALA A 8 -5.50 -11.08 -5.65
N VAL A 9 -4.51 -10.68 -4.84
CA VAL A 9 -4.55 -10.85 -3.37
C VAL A 9 -5.69 -10.04 -2.76
N THR A 10 -5.85 -8.77 -3.16
CA THR A 10 -6.92 -7.90 -2.66
C THR A 10 -8.31 -8.48 -2.96
N ILE A 11 -8.55 -8.91 -4.21
CA ILE A 11 -9.80 -9.58 -4.59
C ILE A 11 -10.01 -10.86 -3.77
N GLY A 12 -8.97 -11.67 -3.61
CA GLY A 12 -9.04 -12.90 -2.83
C GLY A 12 -9.43 -12.64 -1.37
N LEU A 13 -8.88 -11.59 -0.76
CA LEU A 13 -9.19 -11.20 0.61
C LEU A 13 -10.60 -10.61 0.74
N ASN A 14 -11.06 -9.77 -0.20
CA ASN A 14 -12.43 -9.26 -0.22
C ASN A 14 -13.46 -10.40 -0.29
N ARG A 15 -13.16 -11.45 -1.07
CA ARG A 15 -14.01 -12.65 -1.16
C ARG A 15 -13.96 -13.50 0.10
N ARG A 16 -12.79 -13.60 0.74
CA ARG A 16 -12.60 -14.37 1.98
C ARG A 16 -13.28 -13.71 3.17
N PHE A 17 -13.27 -12.38 3.21
CA PHE A 17 -13.85 -11.56 4.28
C PHE A 17 -14.78 -10.51 3.64
N PRO A 18 -16.01 -10.92 3.26
CA PRO A 18 -16.94 -10.04 2.56
C PRO A 18 -17.48 -8.93 3.48
N ASP A 19 -17.66 -9.23 4.76
CA ASP A 19 -18.07 -8.27 5.77
C ASP A 19 -16.94 -7.27 6.05
N GLY A 20 -17.24 -5.98 6.13
CA GLY A 20 -16.23 -4.96 6.40
C GLY A 20 -15.64 -4.29 5.15
N ASN A 21 -16.27 -4.43 3.98
CA ASN A 21 -15.83 -3.82 2.72
C ASN A 21 -16.72 -2.65 2.28
N GLU A 22 -17.48 -2.04 3.19
CA GLU A 22 -18.14 -0.76 2.91
C GLU A 22 -17.08 0.37 2.82
N PRO A 23 -17.34 1.47 2.09
CA PRO A 23 -16.33 2.48 1.79
C PRO A 23 -15.67 3.06 3.04
N PHE A 24 -16.47 3.39 4.05
CA PHE A 24 -15.95 3.98 5.29
C PHE A 24 -15.18 2.96 6.12
N GLN A 25 -15.54 1.67 6.05
CA GLN A 25 -14.78 0.60 6.73
C GLN A 25 -13.43 0.37 6.04
N ILE A 26 -13.39 0.42 4.71
CA ILE A 26 -12.14 0.39 3.93
C ILE A 26 -11.26 1.60 4.30
N MET A 27 -11.85 2.79 4.42
CA MET A 27 -11.10 3.99 4.83
C MET A 27 -10.59 3.90 6.28
N THR A 28 -11.39 3.38 7.21
CA THR A 28 -10.94 3.13 8.60
C THR A 28 -9.73 2.19 8.59
N ARG A 29 -9.81 1.08 7.85
CA ARG A 29 -8.70 0.13 7.70
C ARG A 29 -7.46 0.83 7.12
N LEU A 30 -7.60 1.57 6.02
CA LEU A 30 -6.47 2.31 5.42
C LEU A 30 -5.80 3.25 6.43
N LEU A 31 -6.57 3.96 7.25
CA LEU A 31 -6.01 4.86 8.26
C LEU A 31 -5.32 4.12 9.41
N GLU A 32 -5.85 2.95 9.80
CA GLU A 32 -5.22 2.04 10.76
C GLU A 32 -3.86 1.56 10.25
N GLU A 33 -3.81 1.02 9.02
CA GLU A 33 -2.56 0.53 8.40
C GLU A 33 -1.53 1.67 8.23
N CYS A 34 -1.97 2.89 7.90
CA CYS A 34 -1.09 4.07 7.86
C CYS A 34 -0.50 4.40 9.23
N GLY A 35 -1.27 4.23 10.31
CA GLY A 35 -0.80 4.41 11.69
C GLY A 35 0.25 3.36 12.08
N GLU A 36 0.05 2.10 11.67
CA GLU A 36 1.02 1.02 11.89
C GLU A 36 2.32 1.28 11.10
N LEU A 37 2.22 1.64 9.82
CA LEU A 37 3.37 2.00 9.01
C LEU A 37 4.14 3.19 9.60
N ALA A 38 3.44 4.23 10.06
CA ALA A 38 4.07 5.39 10.70
C ALA A 38 4.82 5.02 12.00
N LYS A 39 4.26 4.09 12.79
CA LYS A 39 4.90 3.54 13.98
C LYS A 39 6.18 2.77 13.62
N ASP A 40 6.18 2.00 12.55
CA ASP A 40 7.35 1.26 12.08
C ASP A 40 8.45 2.19 11.57
N VAL A 41 8.09 3.22 10.79
CA VAL A 41 9.05 4.27 10.39
C VAL A 41 9.67 4.93 11.62
N ASN A 42 8.86 5.27 12.63
CA ASN A 42 9.36 5.85 13.89
C ASN A 42 10.39 4.93 14.59
N HIS A 43 10.15 3.62 14.56
CA HIS A 43 11.05 2.60 15.12
C HIS A 43 12.34 2.49 14.29
N PHE A 44 12.24 2.47 12.96
CA PHE A 44 13.37 2.47 12.04
C PHE A 44 14.26 3.71 12.17
N GLU A 45 13.68 4.89 12.33
CA GLU A 45 14.43 6.14 12.54
C GLU A 45 15.03 6.25 13.96
N GLY A 46 14.70 5.30 14.85
CA GLY A 46 15.23 5.28 16.21
C GLY A 46 14.76 6.46 17.06
N THR A 47 13.65 7.08 16.70
CA THR A 47 13.10 8.24 17.41
C THR A 47 12.33 7.80 18.67
N GLY A 48 12.40 8.61 19.74
CA GLY A 48 11.72 8.31 21.01
C GLY A 48 12.23 7.03 21.70
N ILE A 49 11.33 6.32 22.39
CA ILE A 49 11.67 5.13 23.21
C ILE A 49 11.44 3.79 22.48
N LYS A 50 11.09 3.81 21.19
CA LYS A 50 10.63 2.59 20.49
C LYS A 50 11.70 1.50 20.42
N ARG A 51 12.94 1.84 20.04
CA ARG A 51 14.04 0.86 20.05
C ARG A 51 14.36 0.33 21.44
N GLN A 52 14.28 1.19 22.47
CA GLN A 52 14.48 0.77 23.86
C GLN A 52 13.39 -0.20 24.32
N LYS A 53 12.15 -0.01 23.88
CA LYS A 53 10.99 -0.82 24.28
C LYS A 53 10.82 -2.10 23.46
N TYR A 54 11.17 -2.07 22.17
CA TYR A 54 10.83 -3.12 21.20
C TYR A 54 12.05 -3.76 20.52
N GLY A 55 13.27 -3.33 20.84
CA GLY A 55 14.50 -3.85 20.23
C GLY A 55 14.80 -3.26 18.85
N GLU A 56 15.52 -4.00 18.02
CA GLU A 56 15.83 -3.59 16.65
C GLU A 56 14.60 -3.69 15.74
N PRO A 57 14.44 -2.79 14.77
CA PRO A 57 13.32 -2.80 13.84
C PRO A 57 13.42 -3.96 12.83
N ASP A 58 12.29 -4.54 12.44
CA ASP A 58 12.21 -5.69 11.52
C ASP A 58 11.79 -5.25 10.10
N LYS A 59 12.63 -5.55 9.11
CA LYS A 59 12.35 -5.21 7.70
C LYS A 59 11.19 -6.01 7.11
N ASN A 60 10.96 -7.23 7.60
CA ASN A 60 9.83 -8.04 7.13
C ASN A 60 8.50 -7.47 7.64
N HIS A 61 8.47 -7.00 8.89
CA HIS A 61 7.31 -6.30 9.44
C HIS A 61 7.01 -5.02 8.64
N LEU A 62 8.03 -4.18 8.40
CA LEU A 62 7.86 -2.97 7.58
C LEU A 62 7.31 -3.28 6.18
N ALA A 63 7.82 -4.34 5.53
CA ALA A 63 7.33 -4.75 4.22
C ALA A 63 5.87 -5.20 4.25
N LYS A 64 5.44 -5.88 5.31
CA LYS A 64 4.03 -6.22 5.54
C LYS A 64 3.19 -4.94 5.67
N GLU A 65 3.59 -3.98 6.50
CA GLU A 65 2.80 -2.75 6.73
C GLU A 65 2.69 -1.90 5.45
N VAL A 66 3.75 -1.82 4.65
CA VAL A 66 3.68 -1.19 3.31
C VAL A 66 2.67 -1.93 2.42
N MET A 67 2.68 -3.26 2.41
CA MET A 67 1.73 -4.05 1.64
C MET A 67 0.28 -3.82 2.10
N ASP A 68 0.05 -3.76 3.40
CA ASP A 68 -1.28 -3.58 3.99
C ASP A 68 -1.88 -2.20 3.64
N VAL A 69 -1.07 -1.13 3.63
CA VAL A 69 -1.46 0.19 3.12
C VAL A 69 -1.80 0.14 1.62
N LEU A 70 -0.91 -0.43 0.79
CA LEU A 70 -1.14 -0.52 -0.65
C LEU A 70 -2.40 -1.33 -0.99
N ARG A 71 -2.63 -2.43 -0.28
CA ARG A 71 -3.84 -3.26 -0.42
C ARG A 71 -5.09 -2.46 -0.06
N SER A 72 -5.10 -1.79 1.08
CA SER A 72 -6.27 -1.05 1.56
C SER A 72 -6.62 0.13 0.65
N ALA A 73 -5.61 0.81 0.08
CA ALA A 73 -5.83 1.80 -0.97
C ALA A 73 -6.41 1.18 -2.25
N LEU A 74 -5.92 0.00 -2.67
CA LEU A 74 -6.45 -0.70 -3.83
C LEU A 74 -7.90 -1.20 -3.61
N GLN A 75 -8.29 -1.53 -2.39
CA GLN A 75 -9.69 -1.85 -2.05
C GLN A 75 -10.63 -0.68 -2.38
N VAL A 76 -10.20 0.57 -2.18
CA VAL A 76 -10.99 1.76 -2.56
C VAL A 76 -11.20 1.79 -4.08
N ALA A 77 -10.13 1.58 -4.85
CA ALA A 77 -10.23 1.57 -6.30
C ALA A 77 -11.20 0.48 -6.81
N ILE A 78 -11.09 -0.73 -6.25
CA ILE A 78 -11.98 -1.86 -6.57
C ILE A 78 -13.42 -1.56 -6.17
N TYR A 79 -13.64 -0.98 -4.99
CA TYR A 79 -14.99 -0.67 -4.52
C TYR A 79 -15.73 0.30 -5.46
N TYR A 80 -15.03 1.34 -5.93
CA TYR A 80 -15.60 2.35 -6.83
C TYR A 80 -15.50 1.99 -8.32
N GLY A 81 -14.86 0.87 -8.67
CA GLY A 81 -14.69 0.43 -10.06
C GLY A 81 -13.77 1.34 -10.88
N VAL A 82 -12.77 1.96 -10.23
CA VAL A 82 -11.85 2.93 -10.86
C VAL A 82 -10.47 2.33 -11.18
N GLU A 83 -10.37 1.01 -11.32
CA GLU A 83 -9.09 0.33 -11.55
C GLU A 83 -8.44 0.76 -12.89
N ARG A 84 -9.24 0.97 -13.94
CA ARG A 84 -8.74 1.39 -15.25
C ARG A 84 -8.18 2.81 -15.23
N GLU A 85 -8.86 3.71 -14.53
CA GLU A 85 -8.43 5.09 -14.31
C GLU A 85 -7.12 5.11 -13.52
N LEU A 86 -7.02 4.30 -12.46
CA LEU A 86 -5.79 4.14 -11.70
C LEU A 86 -4.63 3.64 -12.58
N GLU A 87 -4.85 2.61 -13.40
CA GLU A 87 -3.86 2.09 -14.34
C GLU A 87 -3.41 3.16 -15.35
N SER A 88 -4.34 3.91 -15.92
CA SER A 88 -4.03 5.01 -16.85
C SER A 88 -3.22 6.12 -16.15
N HIS A 89 -3.57 6.48 -14.92
CA HIS A 89 -2.80 7.44 -14.12
C HIS A 89 -1.37 6.95 -13.83
N ILE A 90 -1.17 5.67 -13.55
CA ILE A 90 0.16 5.08 -13.36
C ILE A 90 0.95 5.14 -14.66
N GLU A 91 0.36 4.71 -15.77
CA GLU A 91 1.01 4.68 -17.08
C GLU A 91 1.42 6.09 -17.54
N ASN A 92 0.53 7.07 -17.44
CA ASN A 92 0.81 8.46 -17.80
C ASN A 92 1.97 9.03 -16.96
N ASN A 93 2.02 8.73 -15.66
CA ASN A 93 3.13 9.15 -14.81
C ASN A 93 4.45 8.47 -15.21
N CYS A 94 4.44 7.17 -15.51
CA CYS A 94 5.62 6.47 -16.01
C CYS A 94 6.11 7.05 -17.34
N GLN A 95 5.21 7.34 -18.28
CA GLN A 95 5.56 7.95 -19.56
C GLN A 95 6.17 9.35 -19.35
N ARG A 96 5.58 10.17 -18.48
CA ARG A 96 6.12 11.49 -18.13
C ARG A 96 7.52 11.39 -17.54
N LEU A 97 7.73 10.51 -16.55
CA LEU A 97 9.04 10.31 -15.93
C LEU A 97 10.09 9.75 -16.91
N LYS A 98 9.69 8.95 -17.90
CA LYS A 98 10.58 8.53 -19.02
C LYS A 98 10.99 9.71 -19.89
N GLN A 99 10.05 10.61 -20.22
CA GLN A 99 10.33 11.81 -21.01
C GLN A 99 11.25 12.78 -20.26
N GLU A 100 11.09 12.88 -18.94
CA GLU A 100 11.94 13.69 -18.05
C GLU A 100 13.32 13.06 -17.80
N GLY A 101 13.58 11.84 -18.27
CA GLY A 101 14.85 11.13 -18.08
C GLY A 101 15.04 10.55 -16.68
N HIS A 102 13.97 10.45 -15.88
CA HIS A 102 13.98 9.88 -14.52
C HIS A 102 13.72 8.36 -14.49
N LEU A 103 13.25 7.79 -15.59
CA LEU A 103 13.12 6.34 -15.77
C LEU A 103 13.92 5.89 -16.99
N GLY A 104 14.72 4.83 -16.82
CA GLY A 104 15.43 4.18 -17.92
C GLY A 104 14.48 3.60 -18.97
N LYS A 105 15.00 3.35 -20.17
CA LYS A 105 14.34 2.44 -21.11
C LYS A 105 14.51 1.03 -20.54
N GLU A 106 13.46 0.53 -19.88
CA GLU A 106 13.34 -0.80 -19.26
C GLU A 106 13.86 -0.93 -17.82
N GLU A 107 12.91 -1.17 -16.89
CA GLU A 107 13.01 -2.08 -15.75
C GLU A 107 11.67 -2.82 -15.59
#